data_AF-A0A1H6VGU6-F1
#
_entry.id   AF-A0A1H6VGU6-F1
#
_cell.length_a   1.000
_cell.length_b   1.000
_cell.length_c   1.000
_cell.angle_alpha   90.00
_cell.angle_beta   90.00
_cell.angle_gamma   90.00
#
_symmetry.space_group_name_H-M   'P 1'
#
loop_
_entity.id
_entity.type
_entity.pdbx_description
1 polymer ?
#
loop_
_entity_poly.entity_id
_entity_poly.type
_entity_poly.pdbx_seq_one_letter_code
_entity_poly.pdbx_strand_id
1 'polypeptide(L)'
;MDKDEVRQHVDDALGKILVDKTLIQEDGDPRLTEFMLEEEDVVNFLEALRSDSNIPLPKDSLSEFLRAFGVRDTEEAHHGEPQSTLTAEGLVELIVKKMKG
;
A
#
# COMPACT_ATOMS: atom_id res chain seq x y z
N MET A 1 14.48 9.42 6.96
CA MET A 1 13.80 8.70 5.88
C MET A 1 13.21 9.72 4.94
N ASP A 2 13.83 9.81 3.79
CA ASP A 2 13.41 10.67 2.68
C ASP A 2 12.30 9.99 1.85
N LYS A 3 11.57 10.75 1.02
CA LYS A 3 10.50 10.21 0.17
C LYS A 3 11.01 9.11 -0.76
N ASP A 4 12.23 9.27 -1.29
CA ASP A 4 12.92 8.26 -2.11
C ASP A 4 13.21 6.97 -1.34
N GLU A 5 13.68 7.06 -0.09
CA GLU A 5 13.90 5.86 0.74
C GLU A 5 12.58 5.14 1.02
N VAL A 6 11.53 5.88 1.38
CA VAL A 6 10.21 5.28 1.62
C VAL A 6 9.66 4.63 0.35
N ARG A 7 9.83 5.28 -0.81
CA ARG A 7 9.45 4.71 -2.10
C ARG A 7 10.16 3.38 -2.35
N GLN A 8 11.48 3.34 -2.17
CA GLN A 8 12.26 2.12 -2.36
C GLN A 8 11.81 1.00 -1.41
N HIS A 9 11.47 1.32 -0.16
CA HIS A 9 10.94 0.37 0.80
C HIS A 9 9.54 -0.14 0.42
N VAL A 10 8.68 0.73 -0.10
CA VAL A 10 7.36 0.38 -0.62
C VAL A 10 7.50 -0.54 -1.83
N ASP A 11 8.37 -0.23 -2.77
CA ASP A 11 8.61 -1.05 -3.96
C ASP A 11 9.22 -2.42 -3.58
N ASP A 12 10.12 -2.48 -2.60
CA ASP A 12 10.68 -3.75 -2.09
C ASP A 12 9.61 -4.62 -1.41
N ALA A 13 8.78 -4.01 -0.55
CA ALA A 13 7.69 -4.71 0.13
C ALA A 13 6.62 -5.17 -0.86
N LEU A 14 6.19 -4.32 -1.79
CA LEU A 14 5.30 -4.69 -2.88
C LEU A 14 5.93 -5.78 -3.76
N GLY A 15 7.21 -5.69 -4.09
CA GLY A 15 7.91 -6.68 -4.90
C GLY A 15 8.07 -8.06 -4.24
N LYS A 16 7.84 -8.18 -2.92
CA LYS A 16 7.77 -9.47 -2.20
C LYS A 16 6.38 -10.11 -2.28
N ILE A 17 5.34 -9.31 -2.51
CA ILE A 17 3.93 -9.70 -2.41
C ILE A 17 3.31 -9.82 -3.81
N LEU A 18 3.62 -8.85 -4.66
CA LEU A 18 3.24 -8.85 -6.06
C LEU A 18 3.88 -10.03 -6.78
N VAL A 19 3.01 -10.90 -7.27
CA VAL A 19 3.36 -11.93 -8.25
C VAL A 19 3.84 -11.27 -9.54
N ASP A 20 3.17 -10.19 -9.96
CA ASP A 20 3.54 -9.42 -11.13
C ASP A 20 4.31 -8.15 -10.76
N LYS A 21 5.63 -8.21 -10.90
CA LYS A 21 6.54 -7.09 -10.63
C LYS A 21 6.58 -6.07 -11.75
N THR A 22 5.88 -6.27 -12.88
CA THR A 22 5.90 -5.30 -13.98
C THR A 22 5.14 -4.05 -13.60
N LEU A 23 4.11 -4.17 -12.75
CA LEU A 23 3.33 -3.07 -12.22
C LEU A 23 4.17 -2.04 -11.46
N ILE A 24 5.21 -2.47 -10.72
CA ILE A 24 6.12 -1.57 -9.99
C ILE A 24 7.41 -1.24 -10.78
N GLN A 25 7.63 -1.86 -11.94
CA GLN A 25 8.82 -1.65 -12.79
C GLN A 25 8.54 -0.78 -14.01
N GLU A 26 7.30 -0.70 -14.49
CA GLU A 26 6.92 0.29 -15.49
C GLU A 26 6.94 1.70 -14.88
N ASP A 27 7.38 2.69 -15.66
CA ASP A 27 7.45 4.13 -15.31
C ASP A 27 6.05 4.76 -15.08
N GLY A 28 5.02 3.92 -14.93
CA GLY A 28 3.66 4.32 -14.61
C GLY A 28 3.48 4.53 -13.10
N ASP A 29 2.46 5.30 -12.76
CA ASP A 29 1.96 5.43 -11.39
C ASP A 29 0.68 4.58 -11.29
N PRO A 30 0.79 3.23 -11.21
CA PRO A 30 -0.36 2.35 -11.23
C PRO A 30 -1.24 2.60 -10.02
N ARG A 31 -2.54 2.32 -10.18
CA ARG A 31 -3.46 2.41 -9.06
C ARG A 31 -3.25 1.26 -8.11
N LEU A 32 -3.48 1.48 -6.82
CA LEU A 32 -3.34 0.43 -5.82
C LEU A 32 -4.29 -0.76 -6.07
N THR A 33 -5.43 -0.50 -6.70
CA THR A 33 -6.40 -1.53 -7.09
C THR A 33 -5.91 -2.43 -8.23
N GLU A 34 -4.93 -1.98 -9.04
CA GLU A 34 -4.33 -2.78 -10.12
C GLU A 34 -3.40 -3.86 -9.58
N PHE A 35 -2.88 -3.67 -8.37
CA PHE A 35 -2.12 -4.69 -7.67
C PHE A 35 -2.97 -5.89 -7.24
N MET A 36 -4.30 -5.75 -7.22
CA MET A 36 -5.25 -6.81 -6.88
C MET A 36 -4.87 -7.56 -5.59
N LEU A 37 -4.36 -6.83 -4.60
CA LEU A 37 -3.93 -7.41 -3.32
C LEU A 37 -5.13 -7.91 -2.51
N GLU A 38 -4.93 -9.00 -1.78
CA GLU A 38 -5.88 -9.49 -0.78
C GLU A 38 -5.58 -8.89 0.60
N GLU A 39 -6.45 -9.14 1.58
CA GLU A 39 -6.24 -8.66 2.96
C GLU A 39 -4.92 -9.16 3.54
N GLU A 40 -4.62 -10.45 3.33
CA GLU A 40 -3.36 -11.08 3.78
C GLU A 40 -2.14 -10.42 3.13
N ASP A 41 -2.23 -10.05 1.85
CA ASP A 41 -1.17 -9.34 1.14
C ASP A 41 -0.91 -7.95 1.73
N VAL A 42 -1.97 -7.20 2.04
CA VAL A 42 -1.84 -5.87 2.65
C VAL A 42 -1.26 -5.98 4.07
N VAL A 43 -1.64 -7.02 4.84
CA VAL A 43 -1.04 -7.29 6.15
C VAL A 43 0.45 -7.59 6.00
N ASN A 44 0.81 -8.51 5.10
CA ASN A 44 2.20 -8.87 4.80
C ASN A 44 3.01 -7.65 4.34
N PHE A 45 2.42 -6.75 3.55
CA PHE A 45 3.03 -5.50 3.11
C PHE A 45 3.39 -4.60 4.29
N LEU A 46 2.43 -4.40 5.20
CA LEU A 46 2.65 -3.56 6.38
C LEU A 46 3.64 -4.17 7.36
N GLU A 47 3.62 -5.49 7.50
CA GLU A 47 4.61 -6.22 8.30
C GLU A 47 6.01 -6.11 7.70
N ALA A 48 6.15 -6.23 6.37
CA ALA A 48 7.41 -6.00 5.67
C ALA A 48 7.91 -4.56 5.87
N LEU A 49 7.05 -3.55 5.73
CA LEU A 49 7.45 -2.16 5.99
C LEU A 49 7.88 -1.91 7.44
N ARG A 50 7.22 -2.54 8.42
CA ARG A 50 7.60 -2.40 9.83
C ARG A 50 8.88 -3.17 10.17
N SER A 51 9.03 -4.38 9.63
CA SER A 51 10.12 -5.31 9.96
C SER A 51 11.39 -5.07 9.14
N ASP A 52 11.29 -5.05 7.81
CA ASP A 52 12.44 -4.80 6.91
C ASP A 52 12.83 -3.32 6.89
N SER A 53 11.83 -2.42 6.88
CA SER A 53 12.08 -1.00 6.59
C SER A 53 12.10 -0.12 7.84
N ASN A 54 11.89 -0.71 9.03
CA ASN A 54 11.82 -0.02 10.32
C ASN A 54 10.87 1.22 10.30
N ILE A 55 9.82 1.17 9.47
CA ILE A 55 8.84 2.24 9.33
C ILE A 55 7.81 2.09 10.46
N PRO A 56 7.72 3.02 11.42
CA PRO A 56 6.80 2.91 12.54
C PRO A 56 5.38 3.31 12.11
N LEU A 57 4.73 2.48 11.30
CA LEU A 57 3.34 2.69 10.91
C LEU A 57 2.40 2.43 12.10
N PRO A 58 1.49 3.35 12.45
CA PRO A 58 0.51 3.14 13.51
C PRO A 58 -0.29 1.85 13.29
N LYS A 59 -0.64 1.13 14.37
CA LYS A 59 -1.45 -0.11 14.30
C LYS A 59 -2.81 0.13 13.64
N ASP A 60 -3.41 1.29 13.87
CA ASP A 60 -4.65 1.75 13.23
C ASP A 60 -4.55 2.01 11.72
N SER A 61 -3.35 2.00 11.13
CA SER A 61 -3.21 2.29 9.70
C SER A 61 -3.70 1.13 8.83
N LEU A 62 -3.80 -0.09 9.36
CA LEU A 62 -4.19 -1.28 8.59
C LEU A 62 -5.52 -1.08 7.84
N SER A 63 -6.57 -0.62 8.52
CA SER A 63 -7.88 -0.38 7.90
C SER A 63 -7.82 0.73 6.83
N GLU A 64 -6.95 1.73 7.01
CA GLU A 64 -6.73 2.78 6.01
C GLU A 64 -6.02 2.24 4.76
N PHE A 65 -5.02 1.37 4.93
CA PHE A 65 -4.33 0.70 3.83
C PHE A 65 -5.23 -0.30 3.11
N LEU A 66 -5.97 -1.15 3.83
CA LEU A 66 -6.93 -2.07 3.23
C LEU A 66 -7.92 -1.33 2.33
N ARG A 67 -8.48 -0.23 2.85
CA ARG A 67 -9.33 0.66 2.07
C ARG A 67 -8.58 1.25 0.86
N ALA A 68 -7.34 1.72 1.03
CA ALA A 68 -6.53 2.27 -0.06
C ALA A 68 -6.21 1.24 -1.17
N PHE A 69 -6.03 -0.03 -0.84
CA PHE A 69 -5.86 -1.11 -1.81
C PHE A 69 -7.20 -1.61 -2.40
N GLY A 70 -8.33 -1.07 -1.93
CA GLY A 70 -9.66 -1.52 -2.36
C GLY A 70 -10.06 -2.86 -1.76
N VAL A 71 -9.33 -3.33 -0.75
CA VAL A 71 -9.64 -4.53 0.03
C VAL A 71 -10.77 -4.16 1.00
N ARG A 72 -11.94 -4.76 0.80
CA ARG A 72 -13.13 -4.48 1.61
C ARG A 72 -13.01 -5.22 2.94
N ASP A 73 -12.86 -4.47 4.04
CA ASP A 73 -13.33 -4.91 5.35
C ASP A 73 -14.86 -5.06 5.20
N THR A 74 -15.34 -6.30 5.23
CA THR A 74 -16.77 -6.63 5.21
C THR A 74 -17.48 -5.72 6.21
N GLU A 75 -18.39 -4.82 5.83
CA GLU A 75 -19.80 -5.01 6.18
C GLU A 75 -20.79 -3.99 5.58
N GLU A 76 -20.40 -3.00 4.76
CA GLU A 76 -21.41 -2.11 4.14
C GLU A 76 -21.33 -2.08 2.61
N ALA A 77 -22.32 -2.73 2.01
CA ALA A 77 -22.57 -2.80 0.59
C ALA A 77 -23.52 -1.70 0.13
N HIS A 78 -23.03 -0.67 -0.57
CA HIS A 78 -23.85 0.16 -1.47
C HIS A 78 -23.01 0.71 -2.63
N HIS A 79 -23.27 0.20 -3.84
CA HIS A 79 -23.01 0.82 -5.15
C HIS A 79 -21.81 1.78 -5.29
N GLY A 80 -20.70 1.27 -5.77
CA GLY A 80 -19.57 2.04 -6.26
C GLY A 80 -18.38 1.12 -6.43
N GLU A 81 -17.72 1.17 -7.57
CA GLU A 81 -16.45 0.50 -7.85
C GLU A 81 -15.45 0.69 -6.69
N PRO A 82 -14.40 -0.15 -6.53
CA PRO A 82 -13.34 0.16 -5.57
C PRO A 82 -12.68 1.49 -5.96
N GLN A 83 -13.18 2.61 -5.41
CA GLN A 83 -12.77 3.97 -5.75
C GLN A 83 -11.56 4.40 -4.93
N SER A 84 -10.61 3.49 -4.69
CA SER A 84 -9.31 3.95 -4.26
C SER A 84 -8.59 4.50 -5.47
N THR A 85 -8.65 5.82 -5.60
CA THR A 85 -7.87 6.60 -6.57
C THR A 85 -6.41 6.75 -6.11
N LEU A 86 -6.01 6.06 -5.05
CA LEU A 86 -4.63 6.08 -4.60
C LEU A 86 -3.78 5.32 -5.61
N THR A 87 -2.67 5.94 -5.96
CA THR A 87 -1.64 5.35 -6.79
C THR A 87 -0.45 4.91 -5.94
N ALA A 88 0.53 4.25 -6.56
CA ALA A 88 1.78 3.88 -5.89
C ALA A 88 2.47 5.12 -5.27
N GLU A 89 2.52 6.25 -5.97
CA GLU A 89 3.07 7.49 -5.41
C GLU A 89 2.21 8.03 -4.26
N GLY A 90 0.87 7.98 -4.40
CA GLY A 90 -0.06 8.37 -3.34
C GLY A 90 0.11 7.53 -2.06
N LEU A 91 0.44 6.24 -2.20
CA LEU A 91 0.75 5.34 -1.09
C LEU A 91 2.03 5.75 -0.38
N VAL A 92 3.09 6.08 -1.13
CA VAL A 92 4.34 6.59 -0.58
C VAL A 92 4.08 7.88 0.20
N GLU A 93 3.31 8.81 -0.35
CA GLU A 93 2.95 10.05 0.34
C GLU A 93 2.16 9.80 1.62
N LEU A 94 1.24 8.83 1.61
CA LEU A 94 0.45 8.44 2.77
C LEU A 94 1.33 7.84 3.88
N ILE A 95 2.29 6.98 3.52
CA ILE A 95 3.27 6.42 4.47
C ILE A 95 4.16 7.51 5.04
N VAL A 96 4.74 8.39 4.20
CA VAL A 96 5.55 9.52 4.65
C VAL A 96 4.76 10.42 5.60
N LYS A 97 3.49 10.68 5.30
CA LYS A 97 2.61 11.46 6.16
C LYS A 97 2.36 10.79 7.50
N LYS A 98 2.12 9.48 7.53
CA LYS A 98 1.93 8.69 8.77
C LYS A 98 3.21 8.62 9.61
N MET A 99 4.39 8.62 8.99
CA MET A 99 5.67 8.65 9.70
C MET A 99 5.98 9.99 10.37
N LYS A 100 5.46 11.09 9.83
CA LYS A 100 5.65 12.45 10.36
C LYS A 100 4.53 12.91 11.31
N GLY A 101 3.47 12.11 11.44
CA GLY A 101 2.28 12.39 12.23
C GLY A 101 2.39 11.96 13.68
#